data_AF-A0A3M1NVI5-F1
#
_entry.id   AF-A0A3M1NVI5-F1
#
_cell.length_a   1.000
_cell.length_b   1.000
_cell.length_c   1.000
_cell.angle_alpha   90.00
_cell.angle_beta   90.00
_cell.angle_gamma   90.00
#
_symmetry.space_group_name_H-M   'P 1'
#
loop_
_entity.id
_entity.type
_entity.pdbx_description
1 polymer ?
#
loop_
_entity_poly.entity_id
_entity_poly.type
_entity_poly.pdbx_seq_one_letter_code
_entity_poly.pdbx_strand_id
1 'polypeptide(L)'
;MLMVFNKIDLLKEKSLLTGIKKQYPEGVFISALQQIRTEHLKKVLSRFIENHFVEGVVRLPMKVSGLVNRIFNLAVVVNHEYVEEEVVLRFKATPANYKKIYRLIRNTLTQNGFPLPGEMLLD
;
A
#
# COMPACT_ATOMS: atom_id res chain seq x y z
N MET A 1 9.32 -6.22 8.69
CA MET A 1 8.45 -6.98 9.62
C MET A 1 8.11 -6.07 10.79
N LEU A 2 6.84 -5.98 11.20
CA LEU A 2 6.41 -5.18 12.36
C LEU A 2 6.07 -6.11 13.52
N MET A 3 6.73 -5.94 14.67
CA MET A 3 6.51 -6.77 15.86
C MET A 3 5.64 -6.03 16.88
N VAL A 4 4.55 -6.66 17.32
CA VAL A 4 3.57 -6.04 18.22
C VAL A 4 3.45 -6.88 19.50
N PHE A 5 3.80 -6.28 20.63
CA PHE A 5 3.62 -6.85 21.97
C PHE A 5 2.28 -6.37 22.52
N ASN A 6 1.26 -7.22 22.41
CA ASN A 6 -0.07 -6.95 22.93
C ASN A 6 -0.24 -7.46 24.36
N LYS A 7 -1.28 -7.00 25.05
CA LYS A 7 -1.64 -7.35 26.43
C LYS A 7 -0.62 -6.89 27.48
N ILE A 8 0.03 -5.76 27.27
CA ILE A 8 1.02 -5.23 28.24
C ILE A 8 0.41 -4.91 29.61
N ASP A 9 -0.91 -4.78 29.68
CA ASP A 9 -1.68 -4.59 30.92
C ASP A 9 -1.60 -5.82 31.86
N LEU A 10 -1.31 -7.00 31.34
CA LEU A 10 -1.13 -8.22 32.15
C LEU A 10 0.25 -8.30 32.81
N LEU A 11 1.19 -7.44 32.41
CA LEU A 11 2.55 -7.43 32.96
C LEU A 11 2.58 -6.71 34.31
N LYS A 12 2.59 -7.50 35.39
CA LYS A 12 2.67 -6.98 36.76
C LYS A 12 4.05 -6.42 37.10
N GLU A 13 5.10 -7.02 36.55
CA GLU A 13 6.49 -6.63 36.83
C GLU A 13 7.01 -5.62 35.79
N LYS A 14 7.23 -4.36 36.21
CA LYS A 14 7.69 -3.28 35.31
C LYS A 14 9.11 -3.49 34.76
N SER A 15 9.96 -4.18 35.50
CA SER A 15 11.32 -4.58 35.09
C SER A 15 11.29 -5.44 33.82
N LEU A 16 10.36 -6.39 33.74
CA LEU A 16 10.20 -7.28 32.60
C LEU A 16 9.84 -6.51 31.32
N LEU A 17 8.87 -5.59 31.41
CA LEU A 17 8.51 -4.72 30.28
C LEU A 17 9.70 -3.86 29.83
N THR A 18 10.49 -3.38 30.77
CA THR A 18 11.70 -2.59 30.47
C THR A 18 12.75 -3.43 29.76
N GLY A 19 12.97 -4.68 30.20
CA GLY A 19 13.87 -5.63 29.56
C GLY A 19 13.45 -5.96 28.13
N ILE A 20 12.18 -6.27 27.91
CA ILE A 20 11.65 -6.60 26.57
C ILE A 20 11.76 -5.37 25.64
N LYS A 21 11.49 -4.15 26.13
CA LYS A 21 11.69 -2.93 25.34
C LYS A 21 13.14 -2.71 24.92
N LYS A 22 14.11 -3.07 25.77
CA LYS A 22 15.54 -3.00 25.41
C LYS A 22 15.91 -4.05 24.37
N GLN A 23 15.34 -5.25 24.45
CA GLN A 23 15.57 -6.32 23.48
C GLN A 23 14.91 -6.06 22.13
N TYR A 24 13.74 -5.42 22.13
CA TYR A 24 12.94 -5.10 20.93
C TYR A 24 12.66 -3.59 20.86
N PRO A 25 13.67 -2.77 20.55
CA PRO A 25 13.53 -1.31 20.55
C PRO A 25 12.50 -0.80 19.54
N GLU A 26 12.38 -1.47 18.40
CA GLU A 26 11.39 -1.17 17.34
C GLU A 26 10.00 -1.82 17.60
N GLY A 27 9.85 -2.54 18.72
CA GLY A 27 8.62 -3.23 19.07
C GLY A 27 7.48 -2.26 19.43
N VAL A 28 6.27 -2.54 18.97
CA VAL A 28 5.09 -1.75 19.33
C VAL A 28 4.37 -2.40 20.51
N PHE A 29 4.39 -1.74 21.66
CA PHE A 29 3.83 -2.23 22.92
C PHE A 29 2.46 -1.61 23.19
N ILE A 30 1.39 -2.43 23.22
CA ILE A 30 0.00 -1.97 23.36
C ILE A 30 -0.81 -2.85 24.32
N SER A 31 -1.95 -2.32 24.77
CA SER A 31 -3.07 -3.14 25.23
C SER A 31 -4.30 -2.79 24.40
N ALA A 32 -4.69 -3.70 23.51
CA ALA A 32 -5.91 -3.50 22.73
C ALA A 32 -7.16 -3.46 23.63
N LEU A 33 -7.21 -4.31 24.65
CA LEU A 33 -8.33 -4.40 25.59
C LEU A 33 -8.52 -3.10 26.38
N GLN A 34 -7.43 -2.54 26.90
CA GLN A 34 -7.44 -1.30 27.67
C GLN A 34 -7.32 -0.04 26.78
N GLN A 35 -7.37 -0.21 25.46
CA GLN A 35 -7.16 0.86 24.46
C GLN A 35 -5.85 1.66 24.65
N ILE A 36 -4.83 1.05 25.25
CA ILE A 36 -3.53 1.68 25.47
C ILE A 36 -2.73 1.65 24.17
N ARG A 37 -2.35 2.84 23.68
CA ARG A 37 -1.46 3.05 22.52
C ARG A 37 -1.98 2.42 21.21
N THR A 38 -3.27 2.16 21.08
CA THR A 38 -3.88 1.64 19.84
C THR A 38 -3.78 2.65 18.68
N GLU A 39 -3.97 3.95 18.95
CA GLU A 39 -3.76 5.01 17.95
C GLU A 39 -2.31 5.10 17.49
N HIS A 40 -1.35 4.84 18.38
CA HIS A 40 0.05 4.76 18.00
C HIS A 40 0.32 3.57 17.08
N LEU A 41 -0.25 2.39 17.37
CA LEU A 41 -0.15 1.23 16.49
C LEU A 41 -0.72 1.51 15.09
N LYS A 42 -1.88 2.19 14.99
CA LYS A 42 -2.44 2.61 13.69
C LYS A 42 -1.44 3.46 12.90
N LYS A 43 -0.85 4.48 13.52
CA LYS A 43 0.17 5.34 12.88
C LYS A 43 1.40 4.56 12.43
N VAL A 44 1.90 3.64 13.25
CA VAL A 44 3.05 2.78 12.88
C VAL A 44 2.70 1.85 11.73
N LEU A 45 1.51 1.25 11.74
CA LEU A 45 1.02 0.41 10.65
C LEU A 45 0.89 1.19 9.34
N SER A 46 0.30 2.39 9.37
CA SER A 46 0.20 3.24 8.17
C SER A 46 1.57 3.51 7.56
N ARG A 47 2.53 3.96 8.37
CA ARG A 47 3.91 4.20 7.90
C ARG A 47 4.59 2.93 7.40
N PHE A 48 4.39 1.81 8.10
CA PHE A 48 4.95 0.53 7.68
C PHE A 48 4.42 0.14 6.30
N ILE A 49 3.13 0.29 6.07
CA ILE A 49 2.48 0.01 4.78
C ILE A 49 2.97 0.99 3.69
N GLU A 50 3.02 2.29 3.99
CA GLU A 50 3.48 3.34 3.08
C GLU A 50 4.94 3.19 2.67
N ASN A 51 5.83 2.82 3.60
CA ASN A 51 7.24 2.54 3.33
C ASN A 51 7.45 1.35 2.39
N HIS A 52 6.41 0.51 2.22
CA HIS A 52 6.41 -0.59 1.28
C HIS A 52 5.69 -0.26 -0.02
N PHE A 53 5.21 0.97 -0.21
CA PHE A 53 4.63 1.35 -1.49
C PHE A 53 5.71 1.52 -2.55
N VAL A 54 5.38 1.06 -3.75
CA VAL A 54 6.13 1.33 -4.97
C VAL A 54 5.36 2.35 -5.80
N GLU A 55 6.09 3.21 -6.50
CA GLU A 55 5.50 4.21 -7.39
C GLU A 55 5.32 3.61 -8.79
N GLY A 56 4.24 4.00 -9.46
CA GLY A 56 3.93 3.60 -10.82
C GLY A 56 3.39 4.76 -11.63
N VAL A 57 3.70 4.74 -12.92
CA VAL A 57 3.14 5.66 -13.92
C VAL A 57 2.54 4.81 -15.03
N VAL A 58 1.30 5.10 -15.40
CA VAL A 58 0.62 4.41 -16.50
C VAL A 58 -0.10 5.41 -17.39
N ARG A 59 -0.07 5.17 -18.70
CA ARG A 59 -0.85 5.91 -19.69
C ARG A 59 -1.95 5.00 -20.22
N LEU A 60 -3.19 5.46 -20.14
CA LEU A 60 -4.36 4.65 -20.44
C LEU A 60 -5.28 5.41 -21.40
N PRO A 61 -5.83 4.75 -22.43
CA PRO A 61 -6.86 5.36 -23.28
C PRO A 61 -8.11 5.73 -22.45
N MET A 62 -8.68 6.91 -22.67
CA MET A 62 -9.90 7.35 -21.96
C MET A 62 -11.12 6.47 -22.26
N LYS A 63 -11.09 5.76 -23.40
CA LYS A 63 -12.11 4.78 -23.83
C LYS A 63 -12.26 3.60 -22.85
N VAL A 64 -11.29 3.37 -21.97
CA VAL A 64 -11.35 2.34 -20.90
C VAL A 64 -11.59 2.94 -19.52
N SER A 65 -12.58 3.83 -19.37
CA SER A 65 -12.88 4.54 -18.11
C SER A 65 -13.10 3.63 -16.90
N GLY A 66 -13.64 2.42 -17.08
CA GLY A 66 -13.78 1.42 -16.02
C GLY A 66 -12.45 0.92 -15.44
N LEU A 67 -11.36 0.99 -16.21
CA LEU A 67 -10.01 0.61 -15.76
C LEU A 67 -9.47 1.59 -14.73
N VAL A 68 -9.69 2.88 -14.94
CA VAL A 68 -9.25 3.96 -14.05
C VAL A 68 -9.84 3.76 -12.65
N ASN A 69 -11.17 3.57 -12.55
CA ASN A 69 -11.84 3.32 -11.26
C ASN A 69 -11.29 2.09 -10.53
N ARG A 70 -10.92 1.03 -11.26
CA ARG A 70 -10.32 -0.17 -10.65
C ARG A 70 -8.92 0.10 -10.12
N ILE A 71 -8.15 0.99 -10.74
CA ILE A 71 -6.83 1.42 -10.26
C ILE A 71 -6.98 2.25 -8.98
N PHE A 72 -7.94 3.18 -8.93
CA PHE A 72 -8.27 3.94 -7.71
C PHE A 72 -8.62 3.04 -6.51
N ASN A 73 -9.19 1.87 -6.75
CA ASN A 73 -9.50 0.89 -5.68
C ASN A 73 -8.27 0.08 -5.21
N LEU A 74 -7.19 0.05 -5.99
CA LEU A 74 -6.01 -0.79 -5.73
C LEU A 74 -4.78 0.02 -5.32
N ALA A 75 -4.78 1.33 -5.58
CA ALA A 75 -3.66 2.23 -5.37
C ALA A 75 -4.11 3.59 -4.86
N VAL A 76 -3.17 4.30 -4.23
CA VAL A 76 -3.29 5.72 -3.93
C VAL A 76 -2.84 6.49 -5.17
N VAL A 77 -3.77 7.05 -5.94
CA VAL A 77 -3.46 7.91 -7.09
C VAL A 77 -3.01 9.26 -6.58
N VAL A 78 -1.77 9.65 -6.89
CA VAL A 78 -1.16 10.91 -6.43
C VAL A 78 -1.35 12.05 -7.43
N ASN A 79 -1.50 11.72 -8.71
CA ASN A 79 -1.77 12.69 -9.77
C ASN A 79 -2.43 11.98 -10.96
N HIS A 80 -3.29 12.71 -11.68
CA HIS A 80 -3.84 12.29 -12.95
C HIS A 80 -3.91 13.49 -13.91
N GLU A 81 -3.42 13.29 -15.13
CA GLU A 81 -3.39 14.32 -16.18
C GLU A 81 -4.09 13.76 -17.43
N TYR A 82 -5.01 14.54 -18.01
CA TYR A 82 -5.67 14.19 -19.27
C TYR A 82 -4.91 14.84 -20.41
N VAL A 83 -4.44 14.04 -21.37
CA VAL A 83 -3.67 14.48 -22.53
C VAL A 83 -4.29 13.84 -23.76
N GLU A 84 -4.89 14.66 -24.63
CA GLU A 84 -5.59 14.21 -25.84
C GLU A 84 -6.67 13.15 -25.55
N GLU A 85 -6.47 11.90 -25.98
CA GLU A 85 -7.37 10.76 -25.73
C GLU A 85 -6.88 9.82 -24.62
N GLU A 86 -5.86 10.22 -23.86
CA GLU A 86 -5.24 9.43 -22.79
C GLU A 86 -5.36 10.09 -21.41
N VAL A 87 -5.31 9.26 -20.38
CA VAL A 87 -5.09 9.67 -19.00
C VAL A 87 -3.76 9.10 -18.51
N VAL A 88 -2.91 9.98 -17.97
CA VAL A 88 -1.65 9.62 -17.33
C VAL A 88 -1.90 9.57 -15.82
N LEU A 89 -1.78 8.39 -15.21
CA LEU A 89 -1.94 8.20 -13.78
C LEU A 89 -0.58 7.99 -13.12
N ARG A 90 -0.29 8.77 -12.09
CA ARG A 90 0.80 8.51 -11.14
C ARG A 90 0.19 7.97 -9.86
N PHE A 91 0.67 6.84 -9.38
CA PHE A 91 0.10 6.19 -8.20
C PHE A 91 1.15 5.53 -7.33
N LYS A 92 0.75 5.26 -6.08
CA LYS A 92 1.50 4.48 -5.10
C LYS A 92 0.68 3.25 -4.72
N ALA A 93 1.29 2.09 -4.73
CA ALA A 93 0.62 0.85 -4.39
C ALA A 93 1.56 -0.09 -3.63
N THR A 94 1.01 -1.03 -2.86
CA THR A 94 1.81 -2.15 -2.36
C THR A 94 2.39 -2.95 -3.55
N PRO A 95 3.51 -3.69 -3.38
CA PRO A 95 4.10 -4.44 -4.49
C PRO A 95 3.14 -5.50 -5.06
N ALA A 96 2.29 -6.07 -4.20
CA ALA A 96 1.24 -6.99 -4.62
C ALA A 96 0.17 -6.31 -5.48
N ASN A 97 -0.30 -5.12 -5.09
CA ASN A 97 -1.29 -4.38 -5.86
C ASN A 97 -0.69 -3.79 -7.14
N TYR A 98 0.56 -3.35 -7.12
CA TYR A 98 1.29 -2.92 -8.31
C TYR A 98 1.27 -4.02 -9.39
N LYS A 99 1.68 -5.25 -9.04
CA LYS A 99 1.60 -6.40 -9.98
C LYS A 99 0.18 -6.67 -10.46
N LYS A 100 -0.83 -6.57 -9.58
CA LYS A 100 -2.24 -6.75 -9.96
C LYS A 100 -2.71 -5.67 -10.93
N ILE A 101 -2.31 -4.41 -10.72
CA ILE A 101 -2.65 -3.28 -11.58
C ILE A 101 -2.07 -3.49 -12.98
N TYR A 102 -0.78 -3.85 -13.08
CA TYR A 102 -0.15 -4.12 -14.39
C TYR A 102 -0.84 -5.28 -15.12
N ARG A 103 -1.14 -6.39 -14.42
CA ARG A 103 -1.89 -7.51 -15.02
C ARG A 103 -3.28 -7.08 -15.48
N LEU A 104 -3.96 -6.27 -14.68
CA LEU A 104 -5.28 -5.73 -14.99
C LEU A 104 -5.24 -4.87 -16.27
N ILE A 105 -4.28 -3.93 -16.36
CA ILE A 105 -4.08 -3.07 -17.52
C ILE A 105 -3.82 -3.92 -18.77
N ARG A 106 -2.88 -4.87 -18.70
CA ARG A 106 -2.53 -5.76 -19.82
C ARG A 106 -3.76 -6.48 -20.37
N ASN A 107 -4.57 -7.07 -19.49
CA ASN A 107 -5.77 -7.80 -19.89
C ASN A 107 -6.81 -6.87 -20.53
N THR A 108 -7.06 -5.70 -19.95
CA THR A 108 -8.06 -4.76 -20.47
C THR A 108 -7.65 -4.18 -21.81
N LEU A 109 -6.40 -3.77 -21.99
CA LEU A 109 -5.94 -3.22 -23.26
C LEU A 109 -5.98 -4.27 -24.38
N THR A 110 -5.51 -5.49 -24.11
CA THR A 110 -5.55 -6.60 -25.08
C THR A 110 -6.97 -6.93 -25.52
N GLN A 111 -7.93 -6.99 -24.58
CA GLN A 111 -9.34 -7.26 -24.88
C GLN A 111 -10.00 -6.17 -25.73
N ASN A 112 -9.52 -4.94 -25.65
CA ASN A 112 -10.06 -3.80 -26.38
C ASN A 112 -9.21 -3.43 -27.62
N GLY A 113 -8.21 -4.25 -27.98
CA GLY A 113 -7.37 -4.03 -29.15
C GLY A 113 -6.40 -2.84 -29.05
N PHE A 114 -6.15 -2.34 -27.83
CA PHE A 114 -5.17 -1.27 -27.61
C PHE A 114 -3.75 -1.85 -27.46
N PRO A 115 -2.73 -1.16 -27.99
CA PRO A 115 -1.34 -1.57 -27.78
C PRO A 115 -0.97 -1.48 -26.29
N LEU A 116 -0.07 -2.36 -25.86
CA LEU A 116 0.50 -2.27 -24.51
C LEU A 116 1.52 -1.11 -24.46
N PRO A 117 1.55 -0.33 -23.36
CA PRO A 117 2.59 0.65 -23.15
C PRO A 117 3.99 0.02 -23.23
N GLY A 118 4.97 0.72 -23.81
CA GLY A 118 6.33 0.20 -23.99
C GLY A 118 7.00 -0.28 -22.69
N GLU A 119 6.66 0.35 -21.55
CA GLU A 119 7.10 -0.02 -20.21
C GLU A 119 6.58 -1.40 -19.74
N MET A 120 5.55 -1.95 -20.40
CA MET A 120 4.92 -3.24 -20.07
C MET A 120 5.32 -4.39 -21.02
N LEU A 121 6.20 -4.10 -21.98
CA LEU A 121 6.76 -5.06 -22.95
C LEU A 121 8.09 -5.68 -22.47
N LEU A 122 8.65 -5.18 -21.37
CA LEU A 122 9.86 -5.69 -20.72
C LEU A 122 9.47 -6.57 -19.52
N ASP A 123 8.91 -7.75 -19.81
CA ASP A 123 8.85 -8.89 -18.88
C ASP A 123 9.49 -10.10 -19.56
#